data_AF-A0A0F5YCA7-F1
#
_entry.id   AF-A0A0F5YCA7-F1
#
_cell.length_a   1.000
_cell.length_b   1.000
_cell.length_c   1.000
_cell.angle_alpha   90.00
_cell.angle_beta   90.00
_cell.angle_gamma   90.00
#
_symmetry.space_group_name_H-M   'P 1'
#
loop_
_entity.id
_entity.type
_entity.pdbx_description
1 polymer ?
#
loop_
_entity_poly.entity_id
_entity_poly.type
_entity_poly.pdbx_seq_one_letter_code
_entity_poly.pdbx_strand_id
1 'polypeptide(L)'
;MLFSHGVDSVGLPSIERWRQIFQKAKKQGNFVGVDQEKYPRHFASMIRYHTDLKRLILARYPLPTSLSLAQLDQFIDQEKGNFRVKFT
;
A
#
# COMPACT_ATOMS: atom_id res chain seq x y z
N MET A 1 -0.55 1.82 -0.03
CA MET A 1 -0.51 0.34 -0.17
C MET A 1 -0.33 -0.24 1.22
N LEU A 2 -1.10 -1.26 1.58
CA LEU A 2 -0.92 -1.92 2.87
C LEU A 2 0.22 -2.95 2.73
N PHE A 3 1.24 -2.85 3.58
CA PHE A 3 2.47 -3.64 3.46
C PHE A 3 2.33 -5.01 4.15
N SER A 4 2.07 -6.05 3.36
CA SER A 4 2.15 -7.43 3.83
C SER A 4 3.61 -7.88 3.81
N HIS A 5 4.17 -8.10 4.99
CA HIS A 5 5.52 -8.58 5.23
C HIS A 5 5.48 -10.11 5.25
N GLY A 6 6.51 -10.77 4.71
CA GLY A 6 6.58 -12.24 4.62
C GLY A 6 6.98 -12.94 5.92
N VAL A 7 7.04 -12.18 7.01
CA VAL A 7 7.41 -12.65 8.34
C VAL A 7 6.38 -12.26 9.37
N ASP A 8 6.38 -12.91 10.52
CA ASP A 8 5.58 -12.49 11.66
C ASP A 8 6.37 -11.46 12.48
N SER A 9 5.82 -10.26 12.64
CA SER A 9 6.50 -9.10 13.22
C SER A 9 5.61 -8.39 14.22
N VAL A 10 6.18 -8.04 15.36
CA VAL A 10 5.50 -7.26 16.40
C VAL A 10 5.00 -5.92 15.83
N GLY A 11 3.75 -5.58 16.12
CA GLY A 11 3.12 -4.33 15.67
C GLY A 11 2.60 -4.36 14.24
N LEU A 12 2.74 -5.49 13.52
CA LEU A 12 2.23 -5.63 12.17
C LEU A 12 1.20 -6.79 12.08
N PRO A 13 0.20 -6.69 11.18
CA PRO A 13 -0.82 -7.72 11.03
C PRO A 13 -0.30 -8.98 10.34
N SER A 14 -0.61 -10.15 10.90
CA SER A 14 -0.31 -11.46 10.32
C SER A 14 -1.04 -11.73 9.00
N ILE A 15 -0.63 -12.78 8.29
CA ILE A 15 -1.27 -13.18 7.03
C ILE A 15 -2.74 -13.60 7.22
N GLU A 16 -3.08 -14.19 8.37
CA GLU A 16 -4.45 -14.55 8.74
C GLU A 16 -5.31 -13.31 8.90
N ARG A 17 -4.78 -12.25 9.52
CA ARG A 17 -5.49 -10.98 9.67
C ARG A 17 -5.76 -10.33 8.31
N TRP A 18 -4.81 -10.40 7.38
CA TRP A 18 -5.02 -9.97 6.00
C TRP A 18 -6.10 -10.77 5.28
N ARG A 19 -6.11 -12.10 5.42
CA ARG A 19 -7.16 -12.96 4.83
C ARG A 19 -8.55 -12.60 5.35
N GLN A 20 -8.70 -12.30 6.65
CA GLN A 20 -9.97 -11.81 7.21
C GLN A 20 -10.42 -10.48 6.59
N ILE A 21 -9.49 -9.59 6.26
CA ILE A 21 -9.80 -8.32 5.58
C ILE A 21 -10.23 -8.58 4.14
N PHE A 22 -9.54 -9.46 3.41
CA PHE A 22 -9.89 -9.80 2.03
C PHE A 22 -11.30 -10.37 1.89
N GLN A 23 -11.77 -11.14 2.88
CA GLN A 23 -13.16 -11.64 2.92
C GLN A 23 -14.21 -10.52 2.99
N LYS A 24 -13.85 -9.33 3.48
CA LYS A 24 -14.74 -8.17 3.59
C LYS A 24 -14.56 -7.15 2.45
N ALA A 25 -13.57 -7.38 1.58
CA ALA A 25 -13.24 -6.44 0.53
C ALA A 25 -14.28 -6.49 -0.61
N LYS A 26 -14.76 -5.33 -1.04
CA LYS A 26 -15.65 -5.21 -2.21
C LYS A 26 -14.96 -5.57 -3.54
N LYS A 27 -13.63 -5.55 -3.55
CA LYS A 27 -12.77 -5.91 -4.69
C LYS A 27 -11.78 -6.97 -4.23
N GLN A 28 -11.41 -7.86 -5.14
CA GLN A 28 -10.41 -8.89 -4.85
C GLN A 28 -9.06 -8.25 -4.48
N GLY A 29 -8.50 -8.70 -3.37
CA GLY A 29 -7.13 -8.39 -2.94
C GLY A 29 -6.25 -9.63 -3.04
N ASN A 30 -4.98 -9.45 -3.36
CA ASN A 30 -3.98 -10.50 -3.40
C ASN A 30 -2.70 -10.04 -2.67
N PHE A 31 -1.93 -10.99 -2.16
CA PHE A 31 -0.60 -10.72 -1.63
C PHE A 31 0.40 -10.45 -2.76
N VAL A 32 1.25 -9.44 -2.58
CA VAL A 32 2.33 -9.10 -3.51
C VAL A 32 3.66 -9.38 -2.82
N GLY A 33 4.51 -10.21 -3.42
CA GLY A 33 5.82 -10.56 -2.87
C GLY A 33 5.80 -11.62 -1.75
N VAL A 34 4.66 -11.96 -1.16
CA VAL A 34 4.58 -12.96 -0.09
C VAL A 34 4.26 -14.34 -0.67
N ASP A 35 5.10 -15.31 -0.31
CA ASP A 35 4.84 -16.73 -0.50
C ASP A 35 4.15 -17.27 0.75
N GLN A 36 2.88 -17.65 0.61
CA GLN A 36 2.04 -17.99 1.76
C GLN A 36 2.46 -19.32 2.40
N GLU A 37 3.10 -20.22 1.64
CA GLU A 37 3.55 -21.52 2.13
C GLU A 37 4.85 -21.40 2.95
N LYS A 38 5.61 -20.33 2.73
CA LYS A 38 6.89 -20.06 3.41
C LYS A 38 6.75 -19.09 4.58
N TYR A 39 5.58 -18.48 4.75
CA TYR A 39 5.27 -17.65 5.91
C TYR A 39 5.35 -18.50 7.20
N PRO A 40 5.85 -17.98 8.34
CA PRO A 40 6.32 -16.62 8.62
C PRO A 40 7.84 -16.44 8.45
N ARG A 41 8.52 -17.29 7.68
CA ARG A 41 9.98 -17.21 7.49
C ARG A 41 10.35 -16.86 6.05
N HIS A 42 9.53 -16.04 5.41
CA HIS A 42 9.71 -15.65 4.01
C HIS A 42 10.31 -14.25 3.88
N PHE A 43 11.56 -14.08 4.32
CA PHE A 43 12.32 -12.82 4.18
C PHE A 43 12.51 -12.37 2.74
N ALA A 44 12.51 -13.32 1.80
CA ALA A 44 12.56 -13.05 0.36
C ALA A 44 11.39 -12.19 -0.13
N SER A 45 10.33 -11.98 0.68
CA SER A 45 9.24 -11.07 0.33
C SER A 45 9.70 -9.64 0.05
N MET A 46 10.75 -9.17 0.72
CA MET A 46 11.28 -7.82 0.53
C MET A 46 11.84 -7.63 -0.88
N ILE A 47 12.49 -8.67 -1.41
CA ILE A 47 13.05 -8.67 -2.78
C ILE A 47 11.93 -8.94 -3.78
N ARG A 48 11.10 -9.96 -3.53
CA ARG A 48 10.01 -10.38 -4.42
C ARG A 48 8.93 -9.32 -4.58
N TYR A 49 8.77 -8.42 -3.62
CA TYR A 49 7.81 -7.32 -3.74
C TYR A 49 8.05 -6.50 -5.01
N HIS A 50 9.29 -6.16 -5.33
CA HIS A 50 9.60 -5.37 -6.53
C HIS A 50 9.19 -6.08 -7.83
N THR A 51 9.50 -7.37 -7.94
CA THR A 51 9.25 -8.15 -9.15
C THR A 51 7.76 -8.51 -9.27
N ASP A 52 7.12 -8.94 -8.19
CA ASP A 52 5.69 -9.26 -8.18
C ASP A 52 4.83 -8.01 -8.37
N LEU A 53 5.23 -6.85 -7.86
CA LEU A 53 4.50 -5.60 -8.11
C LEU A 53 4.45 -5.29 -9.61
N LYS A 54 5.59 -5.39 -10.29
CA LYS A 54 5.67 -5.17 -11.75
C LYS A 54 4.84 -6.18 -12.54
N ARG A 55 4.83 -7.44 -12.10
CA ARG A 55 4.16 -8.57 -12.77
C ARG A 55 2.64 -8.59 -12.55
N LEU A 56 2.19 -8.39 -11.30
CA LEU A 56 0.80 -8.56 -10.89
C LEU A 56 -0.02 -7.28 -11.06
N ILE A 57 0.59 -6.11 -10.86
CA ILE A 57 -0.09 -4.84 -11.04
C ILE A 57 0.36 -4.28 -12.37
N LEU A 58 -0.53 -4.33 -13.38
CA LEU A 58 -0.25 -3.84 -14.73
C LEU A 58 -0.69 -2.39 -14.94
N ALA A 59 -1.59 -1.88 -14.10
CA ALA A 59 -2.04 -0.50 -14.19
C ALA A 59 -0.84 0.45 -14.02
N ARG A 60 -0.62 1.29 -15.03
CA ARG A 60 0.38 2.36 -15.02
C ARG A 60 -0.36 3.65 -15.33
N TYR A 61 -0.16 4.64 -14.47
CA TYR A 61 -0.68 5.98 -14.66
C TYR A 61 0.51 6.91 -14.80
N PRO A 62 0.43 7.94 -15.66
CA PRO A 62 1.47 8.96 -15.69
C PRO A 62 1.59 9.59 -14.31
N LEU A 63 2.83 9.91 -13.92
CA LEU A 63 3.02 10.71 -12.73
C LEU A 63 2.33 12.06 -12.96
N PRO A 64 1.51 12.54 -12.01
CA PRO A 64 0.94 13.88 -12.13
C PRO A 64 2.08 14.89 -12.18
N THR A 65 1.89 15.95 -12.96
CA THR A 65 2.84 17.07 -12.98
C THR A 65 2.85 17.75 -11.62
N SER A 66 4.00 18.29 -11.23
CA SER A 66 4.09 19.14 -10.05
C SER A 66 3.12 20.32 -10.17
N LEU A 67 2.49 20.69 -9.06
CA LEU A 67 1.71 21.92 -8.97
C LEU A 67 2.65 23.12 -9.09
N SER A 68 2.17 24.21 -9.70
CA SER A 68 2.79 25.52 -9.52
C SER A 68 2.51 26.04 -8.10
N LEU A 69 3.28 27.05 -7.66
CA LEU A 69 3.04 27.68 -6.36
C LEU A 69 1.63 28.27 -6.26
N ALA A 70 1.15 28.93 -7.31
CA ALA A 70 -0.21 29.48 -7.33
C ALA A 70 -1.30 28.40 -7.23
N GLN A 71 -1.10 27.24 -7.86
CA GLN A 71 -2.02 26.11 -7.74
C GLN A 71 -1.98 25.48 -6.34
N LEU A 72 -0.81 25.46 -5.71
CA LEU A 72 -0.66 25.01 -4.34
C LEU A 72 -1.40 25.95 -3.36
N ASP A 73 -1.21 27.26 -3.50
CA ASP A 73 -1.87 28.27 -2.66
C ASP A 73 -3.39 28.16 -2.78
N GLN A 74 -3.89 28.09 -4.02
CA GLN A 74 -5.32 27.88 -4.29
C GLN A 74 -5.86 26.60 -3.64
N PHE A 75 -5.11 25.49 -3.71
CA PHE A 75 -5.51 24.24 -3.09
C PHE A 75 -5.61 24.36 -1.56
N ILE A 76 -4.64 25.01 -0.92
CA ILE A 76 -4.64 25.24 0.54
C ILE A 76 -5.85 26.10 0.95
N ASP A 77 -6.15 27.16 0.20
CA ASP A 77 -7.28 28.04 0.46
C ASP A 77 -8.62 27.31 0.31
N GLN A 78 -8.77 26.47 -0.73
CA GLN A 78 -9.97 25.67 -0.96
C GLN A 78 -10.22 24.65 0.15
N GLU A 79 -9.17 23.99 0.61
CA GLU A 79 -9.26 23.03 1.71
C GLU A 79 -9.47 23.71 3.07
N LYS A 80 -9.31 25.04 3.18
CA LYS A 80 -9.48 25.82 4.43
C LYS A 80 -8.74 25.22 5.64
N GLY A 81 -7.60 24.58 5.41
CA GLY A 81 -6.86 23.86 6.45
C GLY A 81 -7.50 22.54 6.94
N ASN A 82 -8.58 22.06 6.33
CA ASN A 82 -9.20 20.76 6.61
C ASN A 82 -8.49 19.60 5.90
N PHE A 83 -7.18 19.47 6.14
CA PHE A 83 -6.45 18.32 5.64
C PHE A 83 -6.92 17.05 6.38
N ARG A 84 -7.36 16.04 5.61
CA ARG A 84 -7.80 14.74 6.14
C ARG A 84 -6.71 13.99 6.93
N VAL A 85 -5.46 14.39 6.79
CA VAL A 85 -4.32 13.87 7.54
C VAL A 85 -3.75 15.00 8.36
N LYS A 86 -3.92 14.93 9.69
CA LYS A 86 -3.25 15.80 10.65
C LYS A 86 -2.13 14.98 11.28
N PHE A 87 -0.89 15.47 11.20
CA PHE A 87 0.18 14.90 12.00
C PHE A 87 -0.09 15.28 13.46
N THR A 88 -0.24 14.26 14.30
CA THR A 88 -0.36 14.39 15.76
C THR A 88 0.96 13.99 16.38
#